data_AF-A0A2I1HPC0-F1
#
_entry.id   AF-A0A2I1HPC0-F1
#
_cell.length_a   1.000
_cell.length_b   1.000
_cell.length_c   1.000
_cell.angle_alpha   90.00
_cell.angle_beta   90.00
_cell.angle_gamma   90.00
#
_symmetry.space_group_name_H-M   'P 1'
#
loop_
_entity.id
_entity.type
_entity.pdbx_description
1 polymer ?
#
loop_
_entity_poly.entity_id
_entity_poly.type
_entity_poly.pdbx_seq_one_letter_code
_entity_poly.pdbx_strand_id
1 'polypeptide(L)'
;MSNMGDSVRNKNNAEDFLEFVSFNEAIHLQEVTTLLGSFVENGFLKKLFDKGPQAMDKAQLLVEMFGECANPNNFTEQAKATNIQPTTLSLLFTIAVYVSSRLWDSFGDDTESDNPSVDEHLLVHQIRKLHQI
;
A
#
# COMPACT_ATOMS: atom_id res chain seq x y z
N MET A 1 -11.93 37.78 13.12
CA MET A 1 -10.97 36.82 13.71
C MET A 1 -11.61 35.46 13.58
N SER A 2 -11.15 34.65 12.61
CA SER A 2 -11.73 33.33 12.35
C SER A 2 -11.24 32.36 13.42
N ASN A 3 -12.17 31.65 14.04
CA ASN A 3 -11.89 30.62 15.03
C ASN A 3 -11.22 29.45 14.29
N MET A 4 -9.88 29.45 14.28
CA MET A 4 -9.09 28.35 13.74
C MET A 4 -9.27 27.21 14.73
N GLY A 5 -10.26 26.36 14.45
CA GLY A 5 -10.50 25.14 15.20
C GLY A 5 -9.19 24.38 15.25
N ASP A 6 -8.74 24.17 16.47
CA ASP A 6 -7.65 23.26 16.82
C ASP A 6 -8.13 21.85 16.48
N SER A 7 -8.19 21.57 15.18
CA SER A 7 -8.43 20.24 14.65
C SER A 7 -7.12 19.52 14.85
N VAL A 8 -6.94 18.97 16.05
CA VAL A 8 -6.04 17.86 16.29
C VAL A 8 -6.41 16.80 15.26
N ARG A 9 -5.72 16.85 14.10
CA ARG A 9 -5.94 15.94 12.99
C ARG A 9 -5.63 14.57 13.54
N ASN A 10 -6.67 13.78 13.74
CA ASN A 10 -6.52 12.43 14.22
C ASN A 10 -5.78 11.68 13.13
N LYS A 11 -4.45 11.57 13.25
CA LYS A 11 -3.52 10.89 12.32
C LYS A 11 -3.94 9.44 11.99
N ASN A 12 -4.98 8.92 12.65
CA ASN A 12 -5.36 7.51 12.67
C ASN A 12 -6.76 7.23 12.13
N ASN A 13 -7.35 8.11 11.31
CA ASN A 13 -8.62 7.82 10.63
C ASN A 13 -8.41 7.58 9.12
N ALA A 14 -9.16 6.63 8.54
CA ALA A 14 -8.98 6.22 7.15
C ALA A 14 -9.43 7.27 6.13
N GLU A 15 -10.33 8.17 6.52
CA GLU A 15 -10.86 9.24 5.67
C GLU A 15 -9.79 10.31 5.43
N ASP A 16 -9.06 10.70 6.48
CA ASP A 16 -7.92 11.63 6.41
C ASP A 16 -6.81 11.08 5.50
N PHE A 17 -6.55 9.77 5.54
CA PHE A 17 -5.60 9.10 4.66
C PHE A 17 -6.04 9.16 3.19
N LEU A 18 -7.31 8.87 2.91
CA LEU A 18 -7.85 8.93 1.55
C LEU A 18 -7.88 10.36 1.01
N GLU A 19 -8.27 11.33 1.84
CA GLU A 19 -8.22 12.75 1.49
C GLU A 19 -6.78 13.20 1.20
N PHE A 20 -5.82 12.75 2.00
CA PHE A 20 -4.40 12.99 1.78
C PHE A 20 -3.89 12.41 0.46
N VAL A 21 -4.20 11.15 0.14
CA VAL A 21 -3.80 10.53 -1.13
C VAL A 21 -4.42 11.29 -2.31
N SER A 22 -5.69 11.69 -2.18
CA SER A 22 -6.36 12.51 -3.19
C SER A 22 -5.74 13.88 -3.35
N PHE A 23 -5.33 14.54 -2.26
CA PHE A 23 -4.66 15.84 -2.30
C PHE A 23 -3.27 15.76 -2.96
N ASN A 24 -2.59 14.63 -2.78
CA ASN A 24 -1.25 14.37 -3.31
C ASN A 24 -1.25 13.50 -4.57
N GLU A 25 -2.35 13.46 -5.33
CA GLU A 25 -2.54 12.54 -6.47
C GLU A 25 -1.35 12.54 -7.45
N ALA A 26 -0.85 13.71 -7.82
CA ALA A 26 0.29 13.84 -8.74
C ALA A 26 1.57 13.19 -8.19
N ILE A 27 1.85 13.40 -6.89
CA ILE A 27 3.00 12.83 -6.21
C ILE A 27 2.80 11.31 -6.07
N HIS A 28 1.60 10.87 -5.70
CA HIS A 28 1.24 9.47 -5.60
C HIS A 28 1.44 8.73 -6.94
N LEU A 29 0.95 9.29 -8.05
CA LEU A 29 1.14 8.70 -9.38
C LEU A 29 2.61 8.67 -9.81
N GLN A 30 3.38 9.71 -9.47
CA GLN A 30 4.82 9.74 -9.72
C GLN A 30 5.54 8.64 -8.92
N GLU A 31 5.24 8.47 -7.63
CA GLU A 31 5.84 7.44 -6.80
C GLU A 31 5.45 6.02 -7.23
N VAL A 32 4.19 5.80 -7.63
CA VAL A 32 3.77 4.53 -8.26
C VAL A 32 4.57 4.25 -9.52
N THR A 33 4.78 5.27 -10.37
CA THR A 33 5.56 5.14 -11.61
C THR A 33 7.03 4.81 -11.31
N THR A 34 7.64 5.51 -10.35
CA THR A 34 9.02 5.26 -9.91
C THR A 34 9.18 3.85 -9.35
N LEU A 35 8.26 3.41 -8.49
CA LEU A 35 8.30 2.06 -7.92
C LEU A 35 8.16 0.98 -9.00
N LEU A 36 7.20 1.13 -9.92
CA LEU A 36 7.04 0.22 -11.05
C LEU A 36 8.29 0.17 -11.93
N GLY A 37 8.91 1.33 -12.19
CA GLY A 37 10.19 1.42 -12.89
C GLY A 37 11.27 0.60 -12.20
N SER A 38 11.42 0.74 -10.88
CA SER A 38 12.38 -0.05 -10.10
C SER A 38 12.13 -1.55 -10.19
N PHE A 39 10.86 -2.00 -10.23
CA PHE A 39 10.53 -3.43 -10.36
C PHE A 39 10.78 -4.00 -11.75
N VAL A 40 10.74 -3.16 -12.78
CA VAL A 40 11.21 -3.54 -14.12
C VAL A 40 12.73 -3.69 -14.10
N GLU A 41 13.44 -2.70 -13.58
CA GLU A 41 14.90 -2.65 -13.56
C GLU A 41 15.52 -3.80 -12.74
N ASN A 42 14.99 -4.07 -11.55
CA ASN A 42 15.48 -5.15 -10.69
C ASN A 42 14.95 -6.54 -11.08
N GLY A 43 14.10 -6.61 -12.11
CA GLY A 43 13.54 -7.86 -12.64
C GLY A 43 12.48 -8.51 -11.76
N PHE A 44 11.93 -7.83 -10.76
CA PHE A 44 10.85 -8.34 -9.92
C PHE A 44 9.62 -8.73 -10.76
N LEU A 45 9.15 -7.85 -11.66
CA LEU A 45 8.00 -8.17 -12.52
C LEU A 45 8.29 -9.35 -13.44
N LYS A 46 9.53 -9.47 -13.92
CA LYS A 46 9.96 -10.62 -14.73
C LYS A 46 9.85 -11.92 -13.94
N LYS A 47 10.34 -11.95 -12.69
CA LYS A 47 10.25 -13.11 -11.80
C LYS A 47 8.80 -13.46 -11.47
N LEU A 48 7.99 -12.46 -11.16
CA LEU A 48 6.58 -12.64 -10.78
C LEU A 48 5.72 -13.23 -11.92
N PHE A 49 6.02 -12.85 -13.17
CA PHE A 49 5.30 -13.31 -14.35
C PHE A 49 6.02 -14.39 -15.15
N ASP A 50 7.11 -14.95 -14.63
CA ASP A 50 7.80 -16.06 -15.27
C ASP A 50 6.86 -17.27 -15.39
N LYS A 51 6.95 -17.95 -16.54
CA LYS A 51 6.21 -19.18 -16.87
C LYS A 51 7.15 -20.36 -17.14
N GLY A 52 8.45 -20.16 -16.93
CA GLY A 52 9.47 -21.18 -17.12
C GLY A 52 9.44 -22.28 -16.06
N PRO A 53 10.19 -23.37 -16.29
CA PRO A 53 10.28 -24.49 -15.35
C PRO A 53 10.95 -24.14 -14.01
N GLN A 54 11.59 -22.97 -13.90
CA GLN A 54 12.19 -22.46 -12.67
C GLN A 54 11.36 -21.31 -12.05
N ALA A 55 10.09 -21.15 -12.46
CA ALA A 55 9.24 -20.11 -11.92
C ALA A 55 9.10 -20.25 -10.39
N MET A 56 9.33 -19.14 -9.69
CA MET A 56 9.14 -19.05 -8.24
C MET A 56 7.66 -18.92 -7.89
N ASP A 57 7.32 -19.26 -6.65
CA ASP A 57 5.95 -19.11 -6.16
C ASP A 57 5.56 -17.62 -6.10
N LYS A 58 4.46 -17.26 -6.76
CA LYS A 58 4.04 -15.86 -6.91
C LYS A 58 3.49 -15.27 -5.62
N ALA A 59 2.83 -16.10 -4.81
CA ALA A 59 2.30 -15.65 -3.53
C ALA A 59 3.46 -15.34 -2.58
N GLN A 60 4.47 -16.21 -2.54
CA GLN A 60 5.70 -15.99 -1.78
C GLN A 60 6.42 -14.71 -2.22
N LEU A 61 6.63 -14.50 -3.52
CA LEU A 61 7.29 -13.28 -4.01
C LEU A 61 6.55 -11.99 -3.62
N LEU A 62 5.21 -12.00 -3.66
CA LEU A 62 4.40 -10.85 -3.26
C LEU A 62 4.43 -10.63 -1.74
N VAL A 63 4.35 -11.70 -0.96
CA VAL A 63 4.41 -11.63 0.51
C VAL A 63 5.79 -11.22 0.99
N GLU A 64 6.87 -11.69 0.37
CA GLU A 64 8.23 -11.26 0.70
C GLU A 64 8.46 -9.76 0.40
N MET A 65 7.83 -9.24 -0.67
CA MET A 65 7.98 -7.83 -1.06
C MET A 65 7.09 -6.88 -0.25
N PHE A 66 5.83 -7.26 0.00
CA PHE A 66 4.79 -6.36 0.51
C PHE A 66 4.14 -6.85 1.81
N GLY A 67 4.52 -8.02 2.33
CA GLY A 67 3.94 -8.63 3.52
C GLY A 67 2.66 -9.45 3.25
N GLU A 68 2.09 -10.01 4.32
CA GLU A 68 0.95 -10.94 4.26
C GLU A 68 -0.33 -10.35 3.63
N CYS A 69 -0.47 -9.01 3.63
CA CYS A 69 -1.60 -8.35 2.97
C CYS A 69 -1.58 -8.57 1.45
N ALA A 70 -0.41 -8.83 0.86
CA ALA A 70 -0.24 -9.09 -0.55
C ALA A 70 -0.47 -10.54 -0.96
N ASN A 71 -0.88 -11.40 -0.03
CA ASN A 71 -1.22 -12.77 -0.39
C ASN A 71 -2.39 -12.78 -1.39
N PRO A 72 -2.22 -13.34 -2.61
CA PRO A 72 -3.28 -13.38 -3.62
C PRO A 72 -4.59 -14.01 -3.15
N ASN A 73 -4.55 -14.89 -2.14
CA ASN A 73 -5.74 -15.51 -1.57
C ASN A 73 -6.70 -14.50 -0.96
N ASN A 74 -6.19 -13.37 -0.45
CA ASN A 74 -7.00 -12.28 0.12
C ASN A 74 -7.90 -11.60 -0.93
N PHE A 75 -7.61 -11.81 -2.21
CA PHE A 75 -8.29 -11.16 -3.34
C PHE A 75 -9.17 -12.12 -4.15
N THR A 76 -9.42 -13.33 -3.65
CA THR A 76 -10.10 -14.40 -4.41
C THR A 76 -11.53 -14.01 -4.82
N GLU A 77 -12.30 -13.40 -3.91
CA GLU A 77 -13.68 -13.01 -4.20
C GLU A 77 -13.76 -11.81 -5.13
N GLN A 78 -12.90 -10.80 -4.91
CA GLN A 78 -12.79 -9.63 -5.77
C GLN A 78 -12.33 -10.04 -7.19
N ALA A 79 -11.35 -10.95 -7.28
CA ALA A 79 -10.87 -11.50 -8.55
C ALA A 79 -11.99 -12.18 -9.36
N LYS A 80 -12.90 -12.90 -8.70
CA LYS A 80 -14.10 -13.48 -9.34
C LYS A 80 -15.04 -12.39 -9.82
N ALA A 81 -15.31 -11.38 -8.97
CA ALA A 81 -16.23 -10.29 -9.29
C ALA A 81 -15.72 -9.42 -10.45
N THR A 82 -14.41 -9.18 -10.54
CA THR A 82 -13.79 -8.32 -11.56
C THR A 82 -13.28 -9.08 -12.78
N ASN A 83 -13.27 -10.41 -12.74
CA ASN A 83 -12.64 -11.27 -13.75
C ASN A 83 -11.15 -10.94 -14.01
N ILE A 84 -10.41 -10.67 -12.94
CA ILE A 84 -8.96 -10.38 -12.97
C ILE A 84 -8.23 -11.47 -12.19
N GLN A 85 -7.01 -11.85 -12.60
CA GLN A 85 -6.23 -12.84 -11.85
C GLN A 85 -5.89 -12.32 -10.44
N PRO A 86 -6.03 -13.14 -9.37
CA PRO A 86 -5.75 -12.71 -7.99
C PRO A 86 -4.35 -12.12 -7.80
N THR A 87 -3.33 -12.68 -8.47
CA THR A 87 -1.95 -12.13 -8.45
C THR A 87 -1.87 -10.72 -9.01
N THR A 88 -2.58 -10.45 -10.11
CA THR A 88 -2.62 -9.11 -10.72
C THR A 88 -3.35 -8.13 -9.81
N LEU A 89 -4.47 -8.55 -9.23
CA LEU A 89 -5.24 -7.70 -8.33
C LEU A 89 -4.48 -7.38 -7.04
N SER A 90 -3.84 -8.38 -6.45
CA SER A 90 -2.93 -8.21 -5.31
C SER A 90 -1.82 -7.20 -5.63
N LEU A 91 -1.08 -7.39 -6.73
CA LEU A 91 0.01 -6.50 -7.11
C LEU A 91 -0.44 -5.04 -7.28
N LEU A 92 -1.57 -4.80 -7.94
CA LEU A 92 -2.10 -3.45 -8.14
C LEU A 92 -2.46 -2.80 -6.80
N PHE A 93 -3.19 -3.53 -5.96
CA PHE A 93 -3.67 -3.01 -4.68
C PHE A 93 -2.50 -2.76 -3.73
N THR A 94 -1.54 -3.67 -3.65
CA THR A 94 -0.40 -3.56 -2.73
C THR A 94 0.57 -2.48 -3.16
N ILE A 95 0.77 -2.25 -4.46
CA ILE A 95 1.56 -1.09 -4.94
C ILE A 95 0.91 0.22 -4.52
N ALA A 96 -0.40 0.37 -4.72
CA ALA A 96 -1.12 1.59 -4.34
C ALA A 96 -1.03 1.84 -2.83
N VAL A 97 -1.26 0.80 -2.02
CA VAL A 97 -1.18 0.90 -0.55
C VAL A 97 0.25 1.14 -0.08
N TYR A 98 1.24 0.45 -0.64
CA TYR A 98 2.65 0.61 -0.27
C TYR A 98 3.16 2.02 -0.55
N VAL A 99 2.87 2.56 -1.73
CA VAL A 99 3.24 3.94 -2.07
C VAL A 99 2.53 4.95 -1.18
N SER A 100 1.23 4.77 -0.96
CA SER A 100 0.46 5.65 -0.08
C SER A 100 0.98 5.62 1.37
N SER A 101 1.38 4.45 1.89
CA SER A 101 2.00 4.31 3.21
C SER A 101 3.32 5.07 3.30
N ARG A 102 4.21 4.90 2.32
CA ARG A 102 5.50 5.60 2.30
C ARG A 102 5.35 7.12 2.21
N LEU A 103 4.37 7.57 1.43
CA LEU A 103 4.02 8.98 1.37
C LEU A 103 3.56 9.45 2.75
N TRP A 104 2.60 8.76 3.36
CA TRP A 104 2.10 9.12 4.69
C TRP A 104 3.20 9.19 5.76
N ASP A 105 4.11 8.22 5.80
CA ASP A 105 5.24 8.19 6.74
C ASP A 105 6.15 9.41 6.55
N SER A 106 6.42 9.81 5.29
CA SER A 106 7.22 11.00 4.99
C SER A 106 6.58 12.31 5.44
N PHE A 107 5.26 12.37 5.62
CA PHE A 107 4.58 13.54 6.20
C PHE A 107 4.59 13.51 7.74
N GLY A 108 4.72 12.34 8.34
CA GLY A 108 4.82 12.18 9.79
C GLY A 108 6.12 12.75 10.35
N ASP A 109 7.24 12.52 9.65
CA ASP A 109 8.60 12.90 10.07
C ASP A 109 8.85 14.42 10.13
N ASP A 110 8.04 15.23 9.44
CA ASP A 110 8.11 16.70 9.53
C ASP A 110 7.44 17.26 10.81
N THR A 111 6.85 16.38 11.65
CA THR A 111 6.20 16.76 12.91
C THR A 111 6.64 15.86 14.08
N GLU A 112 7.44 16.42 15.01
CA GLU A 112 7.93 15.86 16.30
C GLU A 112 9.19 14.96 16.21
N SER A 113 10.39 15.31 16.70
CA SER A 113 10.76 15.70 18.08
C SER A 113 10.20 14.76 19.16
N ASP A 114 11.01 13.76 19.54
CA ASP A 114 11.02 13.03 20.83
C ASP A 114 9.78 12.24 21.29
N ASN A 115 9.58 11.02 20.77
CA ASN A 115 9.54 9.75 21.55
C ASN A 115 9.01 8.56 20.73
N PRO A 116 9.55 7.33 20.90
CA PRO A 116 9.11 6.17 20.14
C PRO A 116 8.10 5.35 20.95
N SER A 117 6.86 5.20 20.50
CA SER A 117 5.94 4.26 21.14
C SER A 117 4.72 3.88 20.30
N VAL A 118 4.78 2.65 19.75
CA VAL A 118 3.63 1.75 19.56
C VAL A 118 2.62 2.16 18.48
N ASP A 119 2.98 2.05 17.19
CA ASP A 119 1.97 2.19 16.12
C ASP A 119 2.14 1.27 14.88
N GLU A 120 3.19 0.44 14.80
CA GLU A 120 3.32 -0.51 13.67
C GLU A 120 2.21 -1.58 13.65
N HIS A 121 1.61 -1.89 14.80
CA HIS A 121 0.52 -2.87 14.89
C HIS A 121 -0.85 -2.32 14.44
N LEU A 122 -1.03 -1.00 14.37
CA LEU A 122 -2.31 -0.36 14.08
C LEU A 122 -2.57 -0.27 12.56
N LEU A 123 -1.52 -0.02 11.77
CA LEU A 123 -1.57 0.04 10.30
C LEU A 123 -1.96 -1.33 9.70
N VAL A 124 -1.38 -2.41 10.23
CA VAL A 124 -1.77 -3.79 9.90
C VAL A 124 -3.23 -4.07 10.28
N HIS A 125 -3.72 -3.47 11.37
CA HIS A 125 -5.11 -3.61 11.80
C HIS A 125 -6.10 -2.82 10.92
N GLN A 126 -5.72 -1.63 10.44
CA GLN A 126 -6.54 -0.83 9.52
C GLN A 126 -6.58 -1.42 8.11
N ILE A 127 -5.46 -1.95 7.59
CA ILE A 127 -5.45 -2.72 6.34
C ILE A 127 -6.36 -3.96 6.46
N ARG A 128 -6.40 -4.59 7.64
CA ARG A 128 -7.30 -5.73 7.92
C ARG A 128 -8.78 -5.31 8.02
N LYS A 129 -9.08 -4.08 8.46
CA LYS A 129 -10.44 -3.51 8.43
C LYS A 129 -10.93 -3.19 7.01
N LEU A 130 -10.04 -2.73 6.13
CA LEU A 130 -10.38 -2.45 4.73
C LEU A 130 -10.68 -3.73 3.92
N HIS A 131 -10.22 -4.89 4.37
CA HIS A 131 -10.49 -6.20 3.74
C HIS A 131 -11.79 -6.88 4.22
N GLN A 132 -12.58 -6.25 5.10
CA GLN A 132 -13.89 -6.77 5.53
C GLN A 132 -15.09 -6.07 4.86
N ILE A 133 -14.85 -5.40 3.74
CA ILE A 133 -15.89 -4.97 2.78
C ILE A 133 -15.70 -5.79 1.50
#